data_AF-A0A8B8N1Q0-F1
#
_entry.id   AF-A0A8B8N1Q0-F1
#
_cell.length_a   1.000
_cell.length_b   1.000
_cell.length_c   1.000
_cell.angle_alpha   90.00
_cell.angle_beta   90.00
_cell.angle_gamma   90.00
#
_symmetry.space_group_name_H-M   'P 1'
#
loop_
_entity.id
_entity.type
_entity.pdbx_description
1 polymer ?
#
loop_
_entity_poly.entity_id
_entity_poly.type
_entity_poly.pdbx_seq_one_letter_code
_entity_poly.pdbx_strand_id
1 'polypeptide(L)'
;MAGGLQRNFWVALVWIIGIIGAFSCTVEGVPRRILLDTDVDTDDFFALLYLLKLNRSEFELEAITINTNAWTDAGHAVNQIYDILYMMGRDDIPVGVGGEGGILEDGTILPNVGGYLPIIEQGLSTAGYCRYRQAIPIGQGGRLDVDSNYGVRKAFLPQGHRRYSPLRQPTAQQVLIDKISEGPISVFLIGAHTNFAIFLMSNPHLKKNIEHIYVMGGGVRSKNPTGCCPSNSSSTCEPQQCGDAGNLFTDYTSNPYAEFNIFGDPFAAYQVIHSGIAVTLVPLDATNTIPINKEFFETFEQNQSTYEAQYCFQSLKMARDTWFDNQFYTASALHSTEYWARMI
;
A
#
# COMPACT_ATOMS: atom_id res chain seq x y z
N MET A 1 -51.33 -53.55 -20.66
CA MET A 1 -50.00 -53.11 -21.18
C MET A 1 -49.85 -51.58 -21.16
N ALA A 2 -50.29 -50.88 -20.09
CA ALA A 2 -50.27 -49.41 -20.04
C ALA A 2 -49.33 -48.81 -18.96
N GLY A 3 -48.87 -49.60 -17.98
CA GLY A 3 -48.06 -49.10 -16.86
C GLY A 3 -46.55 -49.02 -17.11
N GLY A 4 -46.02 -49.68 -18.14
CA GLY A 4 -44.59 -49.71 -18.42
C GLY A 4 -44.05 -48.43 -19.10
N LEU A 5 -44.87 -47.81 -19.95
CA LEU A 5 -44.47 -46.64 -20.74
C LEU A 5 -44.34 -45.38 -19.85
N GLN A 6 -45.24 -45.23 -18.88
CA GLN A 6 -45.27 -44.08 -17.97
C GLN A 6 -44.11 -44.11 -16.97
N ARG A 7 -43.71 -45.30 -16.49
CA ARG A 7 -42.55 -45.46 -15.61
C ARG A 7 -41.24 -45.13 -16.33
N ASN A 8 -41.09 -45.54 -17.58
CA ASN A 8 -39.89 -45.25 -18.37
C ASN A 8 -39.78 -43.76 -18.71
N PHE A 9 -40.91 -43.06 -18.90
CA PHE A 9 -40.94 -41.62 -19.12
C PHE A 9 -40.49 -40.83 -17.87
N TRP A 10 -40.97 -41.20 -16.68
CA TRP A 10 -40.54 -40.56 -15.43
C TRP A 10 -39.08 -40.83 -15.09
N VAL A 11 -38.58 -42.05 -15.35
CA VAL A 11 -37.17 -42.36 -15.18
C VAL A 11 -36.32 -41.53 -16.15
N ALA A 12 -36.69 -41.44 -17.43
CA ALA A 12 -35.99 -40.62 -18.40
C ALA A 12 -36.00 -39.13 -18.03
N LEU A 13 -37.12 -38.60 -17.52
CA LEU A 13 -37.23 -37.22 -17.08
C LEU A 13 -36.31 -36.92 -15.88
N VAL A 14 -36.23 -37.84 -14.91
CA VAL A 14 -35.33 -37.71 -13.74
C VAL A 14 -33.86 -37.77 -14.17
N TRP A 15 -33.51 -38.62 -15.14
CA TRP A 15 -32.15 -38.65 -15.71
C TRP A 15 -31.81 -37.37 -16.48
N ILE A 16 -32.75 -36.81 -17.26
CA ILE A 16 -32.55 -35.56 -17.99
C ILE A 16 -32.38 -34.38 -17.02
N ILE A 17 -33.21 -34.30 -15.97
CA ILE A 17 -33.09 -33.27 -14.92
C ILE A 17 -31.79 -33.45 -14.12
N GLY A 18 -31.38 -34.70 -13.85
CA GLY A 18 -30.11 -35.02 -13.20
C GLY A 18 -28.88 -34.65 -14.04
N ILE A 19 -28.94 -34.82 -15.37
CA ILE A 19 -27.88 -34.42 -16.30
C ILE A 19 -27.83 -32.90 -16.46
N ILE A 20 -28.98 -32.21 -16.50
CA ILE A 20 -29.05 -30.75 -16.54
C ILE A 20 -28.60 -30.13 -15.21
N GLY A 21 -28.90 -30.75 -14.07
CA GLY A 21 -28.38 -30.34 -12.75
C GLY A 21 -26.89 -30.64 -12.53
N ALA A 22 -26.35 -31.66 -13.20
CA ALA A 22 -24.92 -31.97 -13.23
C ALA A 22 -24.12 -31.04 -14.16
N PHE A 23 -24.79 -30.40 -15.13
CA PHE A 23 -24.33 -29.12 -15.72
C PHE A 23 -24.68 -27.97 -14.76
N SER A 24 -24.25 -28.09 -13.50
CA SER A 24 -24.01 -26.90 -12.71
C SER A 24 -22.96 -26.11 -13.49
N CYS A 25 -23.37 -25.00 -14.09
CA CYS A 25 -22.44 -23.98 -14.54
C CYS A 25 -21.54 -23.69 -13.34
N THR A 26 -20.32 -24.20 -13.36
CA THR A 26 -19.23 -23.56 -12.65
C THR A 26 -19.15 -22.18 -13.28
N VAL A 27 -19.84 -21.21 -12.67
CA VAL A 27 -19.49 -19.82 -12.86
C VAL A 27 -18.09 -19.75 -12.28
N GLU A 28 -17.07 -19.95 -13.11
CA GLU A 28 -15.72 -19.52 -12.77
C GLU A 28 -15.88 -18.04 -12.45
N GLY A 29 -15.86 -17.72 -11.15
CA GLY A 29 -15.96 -16.35 -10.70
C GLY A 29 -14.81 -15.59 -11.35
N VAL A 30 -15.10 -14.49 -12.02
CA VAL A 30 -14.04 -13.58 -12.47
C VAL A 30 -13.30 -13.13 -11.21
N PRO A 31 -11.96 -13.27 -11.15
CA PRO A 31 -11.21 -12.89 -9.96
C PRO A 31 -11.42 -11.42 -9.66
N ARG A 32 -11.43 -11.08 -8.37
CA ARG A 32 -11.52 -9.69 -7.92
C ARG A 32 -10.26 -8.96 -8.34
N ARG A 33 -10.43 -7.96 -9.19
CA ARG A 33 -9.34 -7.16 -9.73
C ARG A 33 -8.82 -6.22 -8.65
N ILE A 34 -7.50 -6.14 -8.50
CA ILE A 34 -6.82 -5.32 -7.51
C ILE A 34 -5.82 -4.40 -8.21
N LEU A 35 -5.83 -3.13 -7.81
CA LEU A 35 -4.78 -2.17 -8.11
C LEU A 35 -4.16 -1.69 -6.80
N LEU A 36 -2.83 -1.68 -6.74
CA LEU A 36 -2.06 -1.22 -5.58
C LEU A 36 -1.40 0.14 -5.87
N ASP A 37 -1.64 1.16 -5.05
CA ASP A 37 -0.86 2.40 -5.01
C ASP A 37 -0.02 2.43 -3.72
N THR A 38 1.29 2.57 -3.85
CA THR A 38 2.28 2.28 -2.79
C THR A 38 3.45 3.26 -2.87
N ASP A 39 4.11 3.57 -1.76
CA ASP A 39 5.38 4.30 -1.74
C ASP A 39 6.60 3.40 -1.51
N VAL A 40 6.45 2.08 -1.64
CA VAL A 40 7.55 1.10 -1.75
C VAL A 40 8.57 1.24 -0.62
N ASP A 41 8.10 1.44 0.61
CA ASP A 41 8.92 1.23 1.80
C ASP A 41 8.91 -0.25 2.20
N THR A 42 9.56 -0.57 3.31
CA THR A 42 9.77 -1.93 3.81
C THR A 42 8.47 -2.65 4.05
N ASP A 43 7.48 -1.94 4.57
CA ASP A 43 6.16 -2.47 4.84
C ASP A 43 5.31 -2.65 3.58
N ASP A 44 5.42 -1.74 2.61
CA ASP A 44 4.73 -1.84 1.33
C ASP A 44 5.08 -3.11 0.57
N PHE A 45 6.36 -3.44 0.46
CA PHE A 45 6.72 -4.59 -0.34
C PHE A 45 6.37 -5.92 0.37
N PHE A 46 6.18 -5.92 1.70
CA PHE A 46 5.59 -7.07 2.40
C PHE A 46 4.13 -7.24 1.98
N ALA A 47 3.36 -6.15 1.97
CA ALA A 47 1.98 -6.14 1.51
C ALA A 47 1.88 -6.58 0.02
N LEU A 48 2.78 -6.11 -0.83
CA LEU A 48 2.87 -6.55 -2.22
C LEU A 48 3.14 -8.05 -2.34
N LEU A 49 4.13 -8.58 -1.62
CA LEU A 49 4.44 -10.02 -1.66
C LEU A 49 3.26 -10.87 -1.19
N TYR A 50 2.50 -10.37 -0.22
CA TYR A 50 1.27 -10.99 0.23
C TYR A 50 0.21 -10.99 -0.89
N LEU A 51 -0.06 -9.84 -1.52
CA LEU A 51 -0.99 -9.73 -2.66
C LEU A 51 -0.60 -10.64 -3.84
N LEU A 52 0.70 -10.78 -4.11
CA LEU A 52 1.23 -11.65 -5.17
C LEU A 52 1.08 -13.15 -4.86
N LYS A 53 0.89 -13.53 -3.58
CA LYS A 53 0.70 -14.91 -3.13
C LYS A 53 -0.77 -15.31 -2.96
N LEU A 54 -1.71 -14.37 -3.09
CA LEU A 54 -3.14 -14.67 -3.05
C LEU A 54 -3.56 -15.65 -4.15
N ASN A 55 -4.66 -16.37 -3.90
CA ASN A 55 -5.22 -17.29 -4.89
C ASN A 55 -5.71 -16.51 -6.11
N ARG A 56 -5.04 -16.71 -7.26
CA ARG A 56 -5.32 -16.00 -8.51
C ARG A 56 -6.68 -16.30 -9.12
N SER A 57 -7.28 -17.42 -8.76
CA SER A 57 -8.67 -17.72 -9.14
C SER A 57 -9.69 -16.86 -8.39
N GLU A 58 -9.27 -16.20 -7.30
CA GLU A 58 -10.13 -15.36 -6.46
C GLU A 58 -9.75 -13.89 -6.51
N PHE A 59 -8.45 -13.58 -6.59
CA PHE A 59 -7.91 -12.22 -6.58
C PHE A 59 -6.80 -12.06 -7.64
N GLU A 60 -6.88 -11.02 -8.45
CA GLU A 60 -5.85 -10.74 -9.47
C GLU A 60 -5.31 -9.32 -9.26
N LEU A 61 -4.04 -9.23 -8.85
CA LEU A 61 -3.30 -7.96 -8.86
C LEU A 61 -2.94 -7.61 -10.30
N GLU A 62 -3.52 -6.53 -10.81
CA GLU A 62 -3.41 -6.15 -12.23
C GLU A 62 -2.52 -4.95 -12.49
N ALA A 63 -2.21 -4.15 -11.47
CA ALA A 63 -1.34 -3.00 -11.60
C ALA A 63 -0.77 -2.57 -10.25
N ILE A 64 0.40 -1.94 -10.34
CA ILE A 64 1.04 -1.24 -9.23
C ILE A 64 1.31 0.19 -9.68
N THR A 65 0.93 1.18 -8.87
CA THR A 65 1.35 2.55 -9.02
C THR A 65 2.18 2.99 -7.84
N ILE A 66 3.24 3.75 -8.10
CA ILE A 66 4.21 4.16 -7.08
C ILE A 66 4.00 5.63 -6.77
N ASN A 67 3.82 5.99 -5.52
CA ASN A 67 3.84 7.37 -5.06
C ASN A 67 5.25 7.72 -4.57
N THR A 68 5.86 8.74 -5.15
CA THR A 68 7.23 9.17 -4.82
C THR A 68 7.27 10.43 -3.94
N ASN A 69 6.13 10.88 -3.41
CA ASN A 69 5.99 12.05 -2.55
C ASN A 69 6.33 11.78 -1.08
N ALA A 70 6.63 10.53 -0.71
CA ALA A 70 6.80 10.08 0.66
C ALA A 70 8.22 9.49 0.90
N TRP A 71 8.33 8.22 1.30
CA TRP A 71 9.58 7.60 1.78
C TRP A 71 10.46 6.98 0.68
N THR A 72 10.23 7.30 -0.60
CA THR A 72 10.95 6.65 -1.71
C THR A 72 11.34 7.57 -2.87
N ASP A 73 12.19 7.06 -3.78
CA ASP A 73 12.50 7.68 -5.06
C ASP A 73 12.11 6.78 -6.24
N ALA A 74 11.74 7.41 -7.35
CA ALA A 74 11.25 6.71 -8.55
C ALA A 74 12.21 5.63 -9.06
N GLY A 75 13.52 5.92 -9.08
CA GLY A 75 14.52 5.03 -9.65
C GLY A 75 14.73 3.79 -8.81
N HIS A 76 14.87 3.95 -7.50
CA HIS A 76 14.96 2.83 -6.58
C HIS A 76 13.67 2.01 -6.58
N ALA A 77 12.52 2.66 -6.32
CA ALA A 77 11.21 2.04 -6.14
C ALA A 77 10.79 1.19 -7.35
N VAL A 78 10.80 1.79 -8.55
CA VAL A 78 10.38 1.08 -9.78
C VAL A 78 11.23 -0.16 -10.00
N ASN A 79 12.55 -0.04 -9.84
CA ASN A 79 13.42 -1.17 -10.05
C ASN A 79 13.28 -2.25 -8.95
N GLN A 80 12.97 -1.86 -7.70
CA GLN A 80 12.68 -2.82 -6.63
C GLN A 80 11.42 -3.61 -6.94
N ILE A 81 10.34 -2.94 -7.35
CA ILE A 81 9.10 -3.59 -7.77
C ILE A 81 9.36 -4.51 -8.97
N TYR A 82 10.13 -4.09 -9.98
CA TYR A 82 10.49 -4.96 -11.10
C TYR A 82 11.27 -6.21 -10.68
N ASP A 83 12.24 -6.06 -9.78
CA ASP A 83 13.03 -7.20 -9.30
C ASP A 83 12.16 -8.16 -8.45
N ILE A 84 11.19 -7.64 -7.67
CA ILE A 84 10.18 -8.44 -6.95
C ILE A 84 9.22 -9.16 -7.91
N LEU A 85 8.68 -8.44 -8.90
CA LEU A 85 7.79 -9.04 -9.91
C LEU A 85 8.52 -10.13 -10.71
N TYR A 86 9.78 -9.91 -11.06
CA TYR A 86 10.61 -10.92 -11.71
C TYR A 86 10.79 -12.15 -10.83
N MET A 87 11.12 -11.96 -9.55
CA MET A 87 11.22 -13.05 -8.56
C MET A 87 9.91 -13.85 -8.46
N MET A 88 8.77 -13.18 -8.52
CA MET A 88 7.44 -13.78 -8.40
C MET A 88 6.88 -14.32 -9.73
N GLY A 89 7.61 -14.19 -10.84
CA GLY A 89 7.13 -14.57 -12.17
C GLY A 89 5.93 -13.75 -12.66
N ARG A 90 5.84 -12.48 -12.22
CA ARG A 90 4.74 -11.55 -12.45
C ARG A 90 5.15 -10.30 -13.24
N ASP A 91 6.05 -10.48 -14.20
CA ASP A 91 6.48 -9.41 -15.11
C ASP A 91 5.36 -8.88 -16.03
N ASP A 92 4.20 -9.56 -16.05
CA ASP A 92 2.97 -9.13 -16.71
C ASP A 92 2.33 -7.88 -16.05
N ILE A 93 2.62 -7.62 -14.77
CA ILE A 93 2.00 -6.51 -14.04
C ILE A 93 2.61 -5.16 -14.48
N PRO A 94 1.83 -4.23 -15.05
CA PRO A 94 2.29 -2.87 -15.34
C PRO A 94 2.58 -2.11 -14.04
N VAL A 95 3.65 -1.31 -14.08
CA VAL A 95 4.06 -0.44 -12.97
C VAL A 95 4.03 1.00 -13.46
N GLY A 96 3.20 1.83 -12.86
CA GLY A 96 3.13 3.26 -13.11
C GLY A 96 3.91 4.02 -12.05
N VAL A 97 4.67 5.03 -12.42
CA VAL A 97 5.36 5.89 -11.43
C VAL A 97 4.68 7.25 -11.33
N GLY A 98 4.35 7.59 -10.09
CA GLY A 98 3.89 8.89 -9.64
C GLY A 98 5.08 9.81 -9.33
N GLY A 99 4.80 11.09 -9.10
CA GLY A 99 5.83 12.13 -8.99
C GLY A 99 6.77 12.24 -10.18
N GLU A 100 6.25 12.33 -11.41
CA GLU A 100 6.95 12.80 -12.62
C GLU A 100 5.97 13.64 -13.45
N GLY A 101 6.27 14.92 -13.67
CA GLY A 101 5.31 15.91 -14.24
C GLY A 101 4.67 16.82 -13.18
N GLY A 102 4.05 17.92 -13.63
CA GLY A 102 3.61 19.01 -12.73
C GLY A 102 2.14 19.39 -12.87
N ILE A 103 1.53 19.74 -11.74
CA ILE A 103 0.38 20.64 -11.70
C ILE A 103 0.95 22.05 -11.92
N LEU A 104 0.44 22.79 -12.90
CA LEU A 104 0.88 24.16 -13.17
C LEU A 104 0.48 25.09 -12.02
N GLU A 105 1.12 26.25 -11.90
CA GLU A 105 0.82 27.23 -10.83
C GLU A 105 -0.64 27.73 -10.85
N ASP A 106 -1.31 27.63 -12.00
CA ASP A 106 -2.74 27.97 -12.16
C ASP A 106 -3.69 26.83 -11.75
N GLY A 107 -3.16 25.70 -11.26
CA GLY A 107 -3.91 24.51 -10.87
C GLY A 107 -4.19 23.52 -12.01
N THR A 108 -3.68 23.75 -13.22
CA THR A 108 -3.87 22.83 -14.34
C THR A 108 -3.13 21.52 -14.11
N ILE A 109 -3.86 20.41 -14.08
CA ILE A 109 -3.32 19.04 -14.00
C ILE A 109 -2.98 18.56 -15.42
N LEU A 110 -1.72 18.23 -15.69
CA LEU A 110 -1.34 17.73 -17.01
C LEU A 110 -1.75 16.23 -17.17
N PRO A 111 -1.98 15.73 -18.41
CA PRO A 111 -2.59 14.42 -18.66
C PRO A 111 -1.75 13.21 -18.23
N ASN A 112 -0.45 13.41 -18.01
CA ASN A 112 0.54 12.37 -17.67
C ASN A 112 1.35 12.79 -16.43
N VAL A 113 0.69 13.31 -15.40
CA VAL A 113 1.37 13.69 -14.15
C VAL A 113 1.39 12.53 -13.17
N GLY A 114 2.58 12.05 -12.83
CA GLY A 114 2.79 11.62 -11.47
C GLY A 114 2.90 12.88 -10.62
N GLY A 115 2.01 13.13 -9.67
CA GLY A 115 2.07 14.36 -8.88
C GLY A 115 3.36 14.38 -8.06
N TYR A 116 4.32 15.27 -8.38
CA TYR A 116 5.57 15.48 -7.62
C TYR A 116 5.34 16.31 -6.34
N LEU A 117 4.14 16.88 -6.23
CA LEU A 117 3.79 17.90 -5.27
C LEU A 117 2.46 17.50 -4.64
N PRO A 118 2.28 17.72 -3.32
CA PRO A 118 0.97 17.76 -2.73
C PRO A 118 0.05 18.64 -3.57
N ILE A 119 -1.20 18.23 -3.79
CA ILE A 119 -2.11 18.89 -4.74
C ILE A 119 -2.31 20.38 -4.40
N ILE A 120 -2.16 20.76 -3.13
CA ILE A 120 -2.12 22.16 -2.68
C ILE A 120 -0.76 22.47 -2.06
N GLU A 121 -0.13 23.56 -2.51
CA GLU A 121 1.04 24.15 -1.86
C GLU A 121 0.66 24.61 -0.44
N GLN A 122 1.25 24.00 0.59
CA GLN A 122 0.85 24.24 1.99
C GLN A 122 1.22 25.63 2.54
N GLY A 123 1.88 26.50 1.76
CA GLY A 123 2.14 27.89 2.16
C GLY A 123 2.81 28.06 3.54
N LEU A 124 2.72 29.27 4.10
CA LEU A 124 3.42 29.68 5.34
C LEU A 124 2.78 29.17 6.65
N SER A 125 1.70 28.41 6.61
CA SER A 125 0.92 28.08 7.81
C SER A 125 0.76 26.58 8.01
N THR A 126 0.89 26.21 9.28
CA THR A 126 0.95 24.87 9.90
C THR A 126 2.24 24.06 9.72
N ALA A 127 2.98 24.14 8.61
CA ALA A 127 4.28 23.44 8.50
C ALA A 127 5.34 24.09 7.56
N GLY A 128 5.27 25.42 7.36
CA GLY A 128 6.30 26.18 6.62
C GLY A 128 6.37 25.90 5.11
N TYR A 129 7.31 26.55 4.42
CA TYR A 129 7.51 26.50 2.94
C TYR A 129 7.93 25.11 2.38
N CYS A 130 7.75 24.03 3.14
CA CYS A 130 8.12 22.69 2.72
C CYS A 130 7.08 22.15 1.72
N ARG A 131 7.39 22.29 0.42
CA ARG A 131 6.86 21.36 -0.59
C ARG A 131 7.41 19.98 -0.21
N TYR A 132 6.60 19.14 0.45
CA TYR A 132 6.93 17.76 0.83
C TYR A 132 7.13 16.92 -0.42
N ARG A 133 8.31 17.06 -1.02
CA ARG A 133 8.66 16.39 -2.26
C ARG A 133 9.10 14.96 -1.96
N GLN A 134 9.82 14.77 -0.86
CA GLN A 134 10.33 13.51 -0.32
C GLN A 134 10.66 13.72 1.16
N ALA A 135 10.37 12.74 2.00
CA ALA A 135 10.59 12.83 3.46
C ALA A 135 11.77 11.96 3.94
N ILE A 136 12.50 11.37 3.00
CA ILE A 136 13.65 10.51 3.26
C ILE A 136 14.77 11.31 3.97
N PRO A 137 15.21 10.90 5.17
CA PRO A 137 16.29 11.59 5.87
C PRO A 137 17.62 11.53 5.10
N ILE A 138 18.42 12.61 5.18
CA ILE A 138 19.76 12.65 4.57
C ILE A 138 20.80 12.39 5.67
N GLY A 139 21.54 11.29 5.53
CA GLY A 139 22.69 10.94 6.36
C GLY A 139 24.02 11.33 5.74
N GLN A 140 25.13 11.07 6.44
CA GLN A 140 26.48 11.40 5.94
C GLN A 140 26.87 10.71 4.62
N GLY A 141 26.21 9.58 4.30
CA GLY A 141 26.49 8.77 3.10
C GLY A 141 25.46 8.87 1.98
N GLY A 142 24.40 9.68 2.13
CA GLY A 142 23.30 9.73 1.18
C GLY A 142 21.92 9.73 1.84
N ARG A 143 20.91 9.22 1.15
CA ARG A 143 19.54 9.11 1.65
C ARG A 143 19.43 7.86 2.52
N LEU A 144 19.16 8.06 3.81
CA LEU A 144 18.95 6.98 4.76
C LEU A 144 17.74 6.15 4.32
N ASP A 145 17.75 4.86 4.66
CA ASP A 145 16.76 3.84 4.26
C ASP A 145 16.72 3.50 2.78
N VAL A 146 16.57 4.48 1.88
CA VAL A 146 16.53 4.23 0.42
C VAL A 146 17.84 3.67 -0.11
N ASP A 147 18.99 4.24 0.28
CA ASP A 147 20.29 3.73 -0.18
C ASP A 147 20.58 2.34 0.44
N SER A 148 20.06 2.09 1.65
CA SER A 148 20.18 0.79 2.33
C SER A 148 19.31 -0.28 1.64
N ASN A 149 18.03 0.03 1.40
CA ASN A 149 17.11 -0.82 0.64
C ASN A 149 17.63 -1.05 -0.78
N TYR A 150 18.25 -0.05 -1.41
CA TYR A 150 18.94 -0.21 -2.69
C TYR A 150 20.05 -1.25 -2.59
N GLY A 151 20.89 -1.18 -1.57
CA GLY A 151 21.95 -2.15 -1.32
C GLY A 151 21.41 -3.57 -1.12
N VAL A 152 20.43 -3.74 -0.23
CA VAL A 152 19.79 -5.03 0.06
C VAL A 152 19.14 -5.61 -1.20
N ARG A 153 18.34 -4.82 -1.91
CA ARG A 153 17.75 -5.20 -3.20
C ARG A 153 18.83 -5.66 -4.18
N LYS A 154 19.89 -4.88 -4.39
CA LYS A 154 20.94 -5.21 -5.38
C LYS A 154 21.72 -6.48 -5.02
N ALA A 155 21.88 -6.75 -3.72
CA ALA A 155 22.58 -7.93 -3.23
C ALA A 155 21.69 -9.18 -3.23
N PHE A 156 20.39 -9.02 -2.96
CA PHE A 156 19.49 -10.14 -2.70
C PHE A 156 18.55 -10.45 -3.86
N LEU A 157 17.89 -9.45 -4.45
CA LEU A 157 16.83 -9.71 -5.42
C LEU A 157 17.37 -10.05 -6.83
N PRO A 158 16.75 -11.02 -7.51
CA PRO A 158 17.09 -11.38 -8.88
C PRO A 158 16.63 -10.24 -9.79
N GLN A 159 17.45 -9.95 -10.80
CA GLN A 159 17.23 -8.77 -11.62
C GLN A 159 16.78 -9.17 -13.01
N GLY A 160 15.53 -8.84 -13.32
CA GLY A 160 14.93 -9.08 -14.62
C GLY A 160 15.41 -8.13 -15.71
N HIS A 161 14.75 -8.20 -16.87
CA HIS A 161 15.04 -7.34 -18.02
C HIS A 161 14.45 -5.93 -17.88
N ARG A 162 13.36 -5.78 -17.12
CA ARG A 162 12.70 -4.49 -16.89
C ARG A 162 13.59 -3.60 -16.03
N ARG A 163 13.70 -2.32 -16.42
CA ARG A 163 14.49 -1.31 -15.72
C ARG A 163 13.78 0.04 -15.78
N TYR A 164 13.90 0.81 -14.71
CA TYR A 164 13.44 2.19 -14.69
C TYR A 164 14.14 3.00 -15.79
N SER A 165 13.34 3.75 -16.54
CA SER A 165 13.83 4.70 -17.53
C SER A 165 12.94 5.93 -17.48
N PRO A 166 13.43 7.09 -17.00
CA PRO A 166 12.59 8.27 -16.74
C PRO A 166 11.68 8.67 -17.92
N LEU A 167 12.20 8.60 -19.15
CA LEU A 167 11.46 9.03 -20.35
C LEU A 167 10.56 7.94 -20.95
N ARG A 168 10.61 6.71 -20.44
CA ARG A 168 9.87 5.55 -20.96
C ARG A 168 8.99 4.88 -19.91
N GLN A 169 9.19 5.20 -18.63
CA GLN A 169 8.42 4.63 -17.55
C GLN A 169 6.96 5.09 -17.67
N PRO A 170 5.98 4.16 -17.68
CA PRO A 170 4.58 4.53 -17.60
C PRO A 170 4.32 5.40 -16.37
N THR A 171 3.48 6.43 -16.52
CA THR A 171 3.07 7.26 -15.40
C THR A 171 2.01 6.53 -14.57
N ALA A 172 1.87 6.89 -13.30
CA ALA A 172 0.79 6.39 -12.46
C ALA A 172 -0.59 6.64 -13.10
N GLN A 173 -0.80 7.82 -13.70
CA GLN A 173 -2.07 8.16 -14.35
C GLN A 173 -2.37 7.27 -15.56
N GLN A 174 -1.36 6.99 -16.40
CA GLN A 174 -1.53 6.10 -17.54
C GLN A 174 -1.99 4.72 -17.07
N VAL A 175 -1.31 4.14 -16.08
CA VAL A 175 -1.64 2.81 -15.56
C VAL A 175 -3.01 2.79 -14.86
N LEU A 176 -3.35 3.82 -14.08
CA LEU A 176 -4.65 3.96 -13.43
C LEU A 176 -5.78 4.04 -14.46
N ILE A 177 -5.64 4.90 -15.48
CA ILE A 177 -6.65 5.06 -16.54
C ILE A 177 -6.84 3.75 -17.29
N ASP A 178 -5.74 3.11 -17.74
CA ASP A 178 -5.81 1.88 -18.50
C ASP A 178 -6.55 0.80 -17.70
N LYS A 179 -6.14 0.54 -16.46
CA LYS A 179 -6.72 -0.55 -15.65
C LYS A 179 -8.11 -0.28 -15.10
N ILE A 180 -8.40 0.94 -14.70
CA ILE A 180 -9.74 1.28 -14.19
C ILE A 180 -10.73 1.35 -15.35
N SER A 181 -10.30 1.68 -16.58
CA SER A 181 -11.19 1.68 -17.75
C SER A 181 -11.68 0.28 -18.18
N GLU A 182 -10.91 -0.77 -17.88
CA GLU A 182 -11.20 -2.16 -18.24
C GLU A 182 -12.41 -2.76 -17.49
N GLY A 183 -12.81 -2.17 -16.35
CA GLY A 183 -13.99 -2.62 -15.60
C GLY A 183 -13.88 -2.41 -14.09
N PRO A 184 -14.80 -3.00 -13.30
CA PRO A 184 -14.79 -2.92 -11.84
C PRO A 184 -13.45 -3.36 -11.23
N ILE A 185 -12.95 -2.61 -10.26
CA ILE A 185 -11.66 -2.88 -9.60
C ILE A 185 -11.65 -2.35 -8.16
N SER A 186 -11.01 -3.08 -7.26
CA SER A 186 -10.71 -2.64 -5.89
C SER A 186 -9.33 -1.99 -5.85
N VAL A 187 -9.22 -0.86 -5.16
CA VAL A 187 -7.97 -0.08 -5.09
C VAL A 187 -7.44 -0.11 -3.66
N PHE A 188 -6.17 -0.46 -3.50
CA PHE A 188 -5.44 -0.44 -2.24
C PHE A 188 -4.48 0.74 -2.27
N LEU A 189 -4.67 1.70 -1.38
CA LEU A 189 -3.83 2.88 -1.22
C LEU A 189 -3.05 2.71 0.07
N ILE A 190 -1.76 2.39 -0.04
CA ILE A 190 -0.88 2.16 1.11
C ILE A 190 0.29 3.13 1.19
N GLY A 191 0.37 4.07 0.23
CA GLY A 191 1.21 5.27 0.33
C GLY A 191 0.36 6.55 0.40
N ALA A 192 0.99 7.70 0.14
CA ALA A 192 0.27 8.97 0.04
C ALA A 192 -0.79 8.93 -1.09
N HIS A 193 -1.88 9.68 -0.93
CA HIS A 193 -3.06 9.56 -1.81
C HIS A 193 -2.95 10.33 -3.14
N THR A 194 -1.83 11.00 -3.41
CA THR A 194 -1.69 12.00 -4.48
C THR A 194 -2.03 11.46 -5.86
N ASN A 195 -1.47 10.30 -6.24
CA ASN A 195 -1.72 9.68 -7.53
C ASN A 195 -3.22 9.44 -7.76
N PHE A 196 -3.87 8.84 -6.76
CA PHE A 196 -5.27 8.48 -6.87
C PHE A 196 -6.21 9.68 -6.81
N ALA A 197 -5.92 10.67 -5.97
CA ALA A 197 -6.69 11.91 -5.92
C ALA A 197 -6.63 12.67 -7.26
N ILE A 198 -5.45 12.77 -7.88
CA ILE A 198 -5.31 13.34 -9.22
C ILE A 198 -6.15 12.56 -10.24
N PHE A 199 -6.11 11.23 -10.18
CA PHE A 199 -6.92 10.39 -11.05
C PHE A 199 -8.42 10.68 -10.89
N LEU A 200 -8.92 10.76 -9.64
CA LEU A 200 -10.32 11.04 -9.35
C LEU A 200 -10.76 12.43 -9.80
N MET A 201 -9.87 13.43 -9.72
CA MET A 201 -10.13 14.81 -10.16
C MET A 201 -10.16 14.92 -11.69
N SER A 202 -9.21 14.27 -12.37
CA SER A 202 -9.06 14.34 -13.84
C SER A 202 -9.99 13.39 -14.59
N ASN A 203 -10.37 12.26 -13.98
CA ASN A 203 -11.17 11.20 -14.60
C ASN A 203 -12.45 10.88 -13.80
N PRO A 204 -13.32 11.87 -13.50
CA PRO A 204 -14.50 11.64 -12.67
C PRO A 204 -15.48 10.61 -13.25
N HIS A 205 -15.48 10.42 -14.57
CA HIS A 205 -16.31 9.45 -15.26
C HIS A 205 -15.89 7.98 -15.03
N LEU A 206 -14.65 7.74 -14.61
CA LEU A 206 -14.12 6.41 -14.28
C LEU A 206 -14.38 6.02 -12.81
N LYS A 207 -14.84 6.94 -11.96
CA LYS A 207 -15.17 6.66 -10.54
C LYS A 207 -16.12 5.48 -10.37
N LYS A 208 -17.07 5.32 -11.29
CA LYS A 208 -18.06 4.23 -11.30
C LYS A 208 -17.47 2.82 -11.42
N ASN A 209 -16.22 2.70 -11.88
CA ASN A 209 -15.52 1.42 -12.03
C ASN A 209 -14.73 1.05 -10.76
N ILE A 210 -14.68 1.93 -9.76
CA ILE A 210 -14.00 1.62 -8.49
C ILE A 210 -15.03 1.03 -7.55
N GLU A 211 -14.88 -0.26 -7.24
CA GLU A 211 -15.81 -0.98 -6.36
C GLU A 211 -15.61 -0.57 -4.90
N HIS A 212 -14.35 -0.50 -4.48
CA HIS A 212 -13.97 -0.23 -3.10
C HIS A 212 -12.55 0.34 -3.05
N ILE A 213 -12.30 1.22 -2.09
CA ILE A 213 -10.98 1.76 -1.79
C ILE A 213 -10.58 1.30 -0.39
N TYR A 214 -9.45 0.62 -0.28
CA TYR A 214 -8.84 0.25 0.98
C TYR A 214 -7.66 1.16 1.24
N VAL A 215 -7.66 1.86 2.37
CA VAL A 215 -6.64 2.85 2.70
C VAL A 215 -5.86 2.41 3.93
N MET A 216 -4.54 2.27 3.83
CA MET A 216 -3.68 2.32 5.02
C MET A 216 -3.33 3.77 5.29
N GLY A 217 -3.74 4.26 6.46
CA GLY A 217 -3.39 5.60 6.90
C GLY A 217 -4.37 6.20 7.90
N GLY A 218 -3.95 7.30 8.50
CA GLY A 218 -4.71 8.03 9.51
C GLY A 218 -4.64 7.44 10.93
N GLY A 219 -5.16 8.20 11.88
CA GLY A 219 -5.43 7.78 13.25
C GLY A 219 -6.79 8.33 13.68
N VAL A 220 -7.72 7.47 14.06
CA VAL A 220 -9.13 7.79 14.30
C VAL A 220 -9.41 8.04 15.78
N ARG A 221 -8.84 7.26 16.69
CA ARG A 221 -9.12 7.34 18.14
C ARG A 221 -8.00 7.99 18.93
N SER A 222 -7.10 8.72 18.26
CA SER A 222 -6.00 9.46 18.89
C SER A 222 -6.50 10.32 20.06
N LYS A 223 -6.07 9.98 21.29
CA LYS A 223 -6.43 10.70 22.52
C LYS A 223 -5.16 11.07 23.28
N ASN A 224 -4.96 12.38 23.44
CA ASN A 224 -3.88 12.98 24.23
C ASN A 224 -2.48 12.41 23.90
N PRO A 225 -2.03 12.53 22.64
CA PRO A 225 -0.80 11.87 22.16
C PRO A 225 0.50 12.43 22.77
N THR A 226 0.38 13.57 23.47
CA THR A 226 1.46 14.27 24.16
C THR A 226 0.99 14.60 25.56
N GLY A 227 1.71 14.20 26.61
CA GLY A 227 1.36 14.60 27.99
C GLY A 227 1.28 13.50 29.02
N CYS A 228 1.69 12.27 28.72
CA CYS A 228 1.74 11.26 29.77
C CYS A 228 3.04 11.36 30.54
N CYS A 229 2.88 11.35 31.85
CA CYS A 229 3.94 11.13 32.81
C CYS A 229 3.82 9.69 33.29
N PRO A 230 4.90 8.89 33.29
CA PRO A 230 4.89 7.59 33.93
C PRO A 230 4.40 7.75 35.38
N SER A 231 3.58 6.84 35.88
CA SER A 231 2.92 6.92 37.19
C SER A 231 3.86 7.14 38.39
N ASN A 232 5.18 6.98 38.18
CA ASN A 232 6.24 7.13 39.17
C ASN A 232 7.13 8.38 38.97
N SER A 233 6.77 9.35 38.12
CA SER A 233 7.57 10.56 37.93
C SER A 233 7.47 11.52 39.12
N SER A 234 8.60 12.06 39.58
CA SER A 234 8.65 13.15 40.55
C SER A 234 7.95 14.42 40.01
N SER A 235 7.81 15.45 40.85
CA SER A 235 7.09 16.71 40.58
C SER A 235 7.55 17.51 39.35
N THR A 236 8.59 17.07 38.64
CA THR A 236 9.06 17.61 37.36
C THR A 236 9.06 16.48 36.33
N CYS A 237 7.92 16.29 35.67
CA CYS A 237 7.79 15.37 34.54
C CYS A 237 7.96 16.15 33.24
N GLU A 238 8.87 15.69 32.38
CA GLU A 238 8.87 16.11 30.98
C GLU A 238 7.86 15.24 30.21
N PRO A 239 6.85 15.84 29.54
CA PRO A 239 5.86 15.11 28.76
C PRO A 239 6.49 14.16 27.73
N GLN A 240 6.12 12.89 27.74
CA GLN A 240 6.50 11.91 26.72
C GLN A 240 5.34 11.63 25.77
N GLN A 241 5.67 11.08 24.58
CA GLN A 241 4.67 10.51 23.67
C GLN A 241 3.93 9.38 24.36
N CYS A 242 2.61 9.33 24.19
CA CYS A 242 1.78 8.30 24.77
C CYS A 242 0.42 8.21 24.08
N GLY A 243 -0.43 7.27 24.51
CA GLY A 243 -1.73 7.07 23.88
C GLY A 243 -1.60 6.64 22.42
N ASP A 244 -2.63 6.92 21.63
CA ASP A 244 -2.69 6.57 20.21
C ASP A 244 -2.11 7.72 19.35
N ALA A 245 -0.81 7.99 19.49
CA ALA A 245 -0.12 9.06 18.75
C ALA A 245 0.02 8.75 17.25
N GLY A 246 0.14 9.81 16.45
CA GLY A 246 0.57 9.74 15.06
C GLY A 246 2.01 9.23 14.92
N ASN A 247 2.47 9.05 13.68
CA ASN A 247 3.78 8.44 13.38
C ASN A 247 4.72 9.39 12.60
N LEU A 248 4.54 10.71 12.69
CA LEU A 248 5.49 11.65 12.09
C LEU A 248 6.84 11.64 12.82
N PHE A 249 7.92 11.45 12.07
CA PHE A 249 9.26 11.29 12.66
C PHE A 249 9.94 12.61 13.05
N THR A 250 9.78 13.65 12.23
CA THR A 250 10.49 14.94 12.40
C THR A 250 9.64 16.06 12.98
N ASP A 251 8.31 15.93 12.92
CA ASP A 251 7.36 17.01 13.23
C ASP A 251 6.30 16.62 14.27
N TYR A 252 6.55 15.57 15.04
CA TYR A 252 5.60 15.07 16.06
C TYR A 252 5.26 16.10 17.14
N THR A 253 6.13 17.08 17.38
CA THR A 253 5.90 18.12 18.40
C THR A 253 4.86 19.14 17.96
N SER A 254 4.78 19.42 16.66
CA SER A 254 3.79 20.35 16.10
C SER A 254 2.50 19.62 15.70
N ASN A 255 2.62 18.35 15.27
CA ASN A 255 1.49 17.53 14.85
C ASN A 255 1.60 16.09 15.37
N PRO A 256 1.19 15.85 16.63
CA PRO A 256 1.31 14.53 17.26
C PRO A 256 0.18 13.56 16.88
N TYR A 257 -0.74 13.97 16.01
CA TYR A 257 -1.94 13.19 15.66
C TYR A 257 -1.84 12.57 14.27
N ALA A 258 -1.07 13.18 13.37
CA ALA A 258 -1.07 12.82 11.98
C ALA A 258 -0.33 11.50 11.72
N GLU A 259 -0.91 10.74 10.82
CA GLU A 259 -0.27 9.58 10.23
C GLU A 259 0.41 10.01 8.91
N PHE A 260 1.53 9.38 8.60
CA PHE A 260 2.47 9.74 7.55
C PHE A 260 1.87 9.81 6.14
N ASN A 261 1.13 8.78 5.70
CA ASN A 261 0.50 8.74 4.37
C ASN A 261 -0.56 9.82 4.19
N ILE A 262 -1.33 10.12 5.24
CA ILE A 262 -2.28 11.23 5.23
C ILE A 262 -1.56 12.58 5.28
N PHE A 263 -0.49 12.68 6.07
CA PHE A 263 0.31 13.90 6.20
C PHE A 263 1.07 14.25 4.93
N GLY A 264 1.52 13.26 4.15
CA GLY A 264 2.23 13.45 2.89
C GLY A 264 1.42 14.24 1.86
N ASP A 265 0.09 14.05 1.82
CA ASP A 265 -0.81 14.87 1.01
C ASP A 265 -2.24 14.91 1.62
N PRO A 266 -2.49 15.81 2.59
CA PRO A 266 -3.77 15.87 3.30
C PRO A 266 -4.93 16.26 2.38
N PHE A 267 -4.66 17.05 1.35
CA PHE A 267 -5.68 17.42 0.37
C PHE A 267 -6.04 16.23 -0.52
N ALA A 268 -5.06 15.46 -1.00
CA ALA A 268 -5.34 14.23 -1.73
C ALA A 268 -6.12 13.24 -0.87
N ALA A 269 -5.73 13.05 0.40
CA ALA A 269 -6.47 12.20 1.34
C ALA A 269 -7.92 12.70 1.49
N TYR A 270 -8.13 14.01 1.61
CA TYR A 270 -9.47 14.60 1.63
C TYR A 270 -10.26 14.27 0.35
N GLN A 271 -9.67 14.41 -0.84
CA GLN A 271 -10.32 14.09 -2.12
C GLN A 271 -10.71 12.62 -2.23
N VAL A 272 -9.86 11.71 -1.75
CA VAL A 272 -10.14 10.26 -1.78
C VAL A 272 -11.25 9.90 -0.80
N ILE A 273 -11.16 10.34 0.45
CA ILE A 273 -12.14 10.04 1.50
C ILE A 273 -13.52 10.63 1.14
N HIS A 274 -13.55 11.81 0.53
CA HIS A 274 -14.80 12.48 0.11
C HIS A 274 -15.20 12.17 -1.34
N SER A 275 -14.62 11.12 -1.94
CA SER A 275 -14.85 10.78 -3.36
C SER A 275 -16.28 10.29 -3.65
N GLY A 276 -17.01 9.85 -2.62
CA GLY A 276 -18.31 9.19 -2.73
C GLY A 276 -18.23 7.68 -3.01
N ILE A 277 -17.02 7.13 -3.12
CA ILE A 277 -16.76 5.69 -3.27
C ILE A 277 -16.68 5.05 -1.87
N ALA A 278 -17.02 3.77 -1.75
CA ALA A 278 -16.86 3.04 -0.50
C ALA A 278 -15.38 2.97 -0.09
N VAL A 279 -15.05 3.47 1.11
CA VAL A 279 -13.70 3.50 1.66
C VAL A 279 -13.65 2.68 2.95
N THR A 280 -12.71 1.75 3.04
CA THR A 280 -12.30 1.11 4.31
C THR A 280 -10.97 1.69 4.74
N LEU A 281 -10.97 2.36 5.89
CA LEU A 281 -9.74 2.86 6.51
C LEU A 281 -9.12 1.78 7.40
N VAL A 282 -7.82 1.59 7.25
CA VAL A 282 -6.93 0.79 8.10
C VAL A 282 -5.97 1.77 8.79
N PRO A 283 -6.42 2.40 9.89
CA PRO A 283 -5.64 3.43 10.58
C PRO A 283 -4.62 2.84 11.56
N LEU A 284 -3.78 3.71 12.13
CA LEU A 284 -2.84 3.38 13.21
C LEU A 284 -3.52 2.67 14.39
N ASP A 285 -4.78 2.99 14.69
CA ASP A 285 -5.58 2.32 15.72
C ASP A 285 -5.72 0.82 15.54
N ALA A 286 -5.66 0.38 14.29
CA ALA A 286 -5.81 -1.01 13.89
C ALA A 286 -4.44 -1.65 13.68
N THR A 287 -3.54 -0.97 12.97
CA THR A 287 -2.20 -1.48 12.68
C THR A 287 -1.35 -1.63 13.95
N ASN A 288 -1.43 -0.67 14.90
CA ASN A 288 -0.71 -0.75 16.17
C ASN A 288 -1.15 -1.92 17.08
N THR A 289 -2.25 -2.62 16.75
CA THR A 289 -2.67 -3.81 17.52
C THR A 289 -1.87 -5.07 17.18
N ILE A 290 -1.02 -5.01 16.14
CA ILE A 290 -0.24 -6.16 15.67
C ILE A 290 1.24 -5.75 15.55
N PRO A 291 1.95 -5.66 16.69
CA PRO A 291 3.34 -5.18 16.71
C PRO A 291 4.34 -6.28 16.35
N ILE A 292 5.40 -5.89 15.64
CA ILE A 292 6.61 -6.71 15.44
C ILE A 292 7.38 -6.78 16.76
N ASN A 293 6.95 -7.70 17.63
CA ASN A 293 7.61 -7.93 18.91
C ASN A 293 8.84 -8.85 18.74
N LYS A 294 9.62 -8.99 19.82
CA LYS A 294 10.83 -9.80 19.84
C LYS A 294 10.56 -11.27 19.49
N GLU A 295 9.46 -11.84 19.97
CA GLU A 295 9.08 -13.23 19.69
C GLU A 295 8.80 -13.45 18.19
N PHE A 296 8.06 -12.53 17.57
CA PHE A 296 7.81 -12.55 16.13
C PHE A 296 9.12 -12.47 15.35
N PHE A 297 10.00 -11.52 15.69
CA PHE A 297 11.27 -11.32 15.00
C PHE A 297 12.18 -12.57 15.09
N GLU A 298 12.35 -13.14 16.28
CA GLU A 298 13.14 -14.35 16.49
C GLU A 298 12.50 -15.56 15.79
N THR A 299 11.18 -15.66 15.78
CA THR A 299 10.45 -16.70 15.04
C THR A 299 10.65 -16.56 13.54
N PHE A 300 10.60 -15.33 13.01
CA PHE A 300 10.81 -15.07 11.59
C PHE A 300 12.25 -15.36 11.17
N GLU A 301 13.24 -15.01 12.02
CA GLU A 301 14.65 -15.35 11.80
C GLU A 301 14.86 -16.86 11.63
N GLN A 302 14.15 -17.66 12.41
CA GLN A 302 14.21 -19.12 12.37
C GLN A 302 13.40 -19.74 11.21
N ASN A 303 12.36 -19.05 10.72
CA ASN A 303 11.36 -19.60 9.80
C ASN A 303 11.26 -18.85 8.45
N GLN A 304 12.40 -18.59 7.82
CA GLN A 304 12.53 -17.95 6.51
C GLN A 304 12.93 -18.96 5.41
N SER A 305 12.11 -19.99 5.20
CA SER A 305 12.42 -21.09 4.28
C SER A 305 12.28 -20.75 2.80
N THR A 306 11.54 -19.69 2.48
CA THR A 306 11.33 -19.21 1.11
C THR A 306 12.24 -18.04 0.81
N TYR A 307 12.53 -17.82 -0.46
CA TYR A 307 13.43 -16.76 -0.89
C TYR A 307 12.83 -15.37 -0.64
N GLU A 308 11.51 -15.25 -0.77
CA GLU A 308 10.74 -14.06 -0.44
C GLU A 308 10.76 -13.77 1.07
N ALA A 309 10.63 -14.81 1.89
CA ALA A 309 10.72 -14.68 3.35
C ALA A 309 12.12 -14.23 3.79
N GLN A 310 13.18 -14.72 3.15
CA GLN A 310 14.56 -14.28 3.41
C GLN A 310 14.76 -12.81 3.04
N TYR A 311 14.21 -12.37 1.91
CA TYR A 311 14.26 -10.96 1.52
C TYR A 311 13.54 -10.08 2.54
N CYS A 312 12.32 -10.47 2.93
CA CYS A 312 11.54 -9.73 3.93
C CYS A 312 12.28 -9.65 5.26
N PHE A 313 12.81 -10.78 5.75
CA PHE A 313 13.57 -10.80 6.99
C PHE A 313 14.85 -9.96 6.90
N GLN A 314 15.57 -9.97 5.78
CA GLN A 314 16.78 -9.15 5.63
C GLN A 314 16.47 -7.65 5.73
N SER A 315 15.41 -7.19 5.08
CA SER A 315 14.98 -5.79 5.20
C SER A 315 14.45 -5.46 6.60
N LEU A 316 13.68 -6.37 7.23
CA LEU A 316 13.22 -6.19 8.61
C LEU A 316 14.39 -6.09 9.59
N LYS A 317 15.38 -6.96 9.42
CA LYS A 317 16.61 -6.98 10.21
C LYS A 317 17.41 -5.71 10.02
N MET A 318 17.47 -5.18 8.80
CA MET A 318 18.11 -3.89 8.53
C MET A 318 17.42 -2.76 9.32
N ALA A 319 16.09 -2.67 9.28
CA ALA A 319 15.34 -1.69 10.08
C ALA A 319 15.58 -1.87 11.59
N ARG A 320 15.74 -3.12 12.06
CA ARG A 320 16.10 -3.45 13.45
C ARG A 320 17.53 -3.08 13.83
N ASP A 321 18.47 -3.16 12.88
CA ASP A 321 19.88 -2.83 13.07
C ASP A 321 20.12 -1.30 13.03
N THR A 322 19.27 -0.54 12.33
CA THR A 322 19.35 0.93 12.24
C THR A 322 18.62 1.66 13.37
N TRP A 323 17.71 0.98 14.08
CA TRP A 323 17.01 1.57 15.23
C TRP A 323 17.89 1.64 16.49
N PHE A 324 17.69 2.66 17.32
CA PHE A 324 18.38 2.78 18.60
C PHE A 324 17.81 1.76 19.62
N ASP A 325 18.68 0.86 20.12
CA ASP A 325 18.40 -0.10 21.20
C ASP A 325 17.15 -1.00 21.00
N ASN A 326 16.53 -1.46 22.09
CA ASN A 326 15.31 -2.28 22.09
C ASN A 326 14.05 -1.52 21.62
N GLN A 327 14.17 -0.25 21.23
CA GLN A 327 13.00 0.55 20.85
C GLN A 327 12.31 0.03 19.59
N PHE A 328 13.03 -0.70 18.73
CA PHE A 328 12.47 -1.37 17.55
C PHE A 328 11.23 -2.23 17.88
N TYR A 329 11.30 -3.03 18.96
CA TYR A 329 10.20 -3.93 19.36
C TYR A 329 9.03 -3.22 20.04
N THR A 330 9.15 -1.91 20.25
CA THR A 330 8.16 -1.08 20.93
C THR A 330 7.69 0.10 20.07
N ALA A 331 8.31 0.32 18.92
CA ALA A 331 8.07 1.50 18.08
C ALA A 331 6.89 1.29 17.13
N SER A 332 5.88 2.14 17.27
CA SER A 332 4.66 2.18 16.45
C SER A 332 4.89 2.28 14.95
N ALA A 333 6.05 2.79 14.53
CA ALA A 333 6.37 3.06 13.13
C ALA A 333 6.45 1.80 12.23
N LEU A 334 6.77 0.63 12.78
CA LEU A 334 6.89 -0.63 12.00
C LEU A 334 5.60 -1.46 12.01
N HIS A 335 4.56 -0.99 12.69
CA HIS A 335 3.35 -1.78 12.99
C HIS A 335 2.32 -1.81 11.84
N SER A 336 2.56 -1.15 10.70
CA SER A 336 1.70 -1.19 9.49
C SER A 336 1.72 -2.53 8.75
N THR A 337 2.79 -3.32 8.90
CA THR A 337 3.08 -4.55 8.13
C THR A 337 2.17 -5.74 8.42
N GLU A 338 1.85 -6.01 9.69
CA GLU A 338 1.26 -7.29 10.09
C GLU A 338 -0.27 -7.35 9.87
N TYR A 339 -0.92 -6.20 9.64
CA TYR A 339 -2.37 -6.10 9.47
C TYR A 339 -2.85 -6.69 8.14
N TRP A 340 -2.11 -6.46 7.05
CA TRP A 340 -2.49 -6.99 5.73
C TRP A 340 -2.34 -8.51 5.63
N ALA A 341 -1.36 -9.09 6.31
CA ALA A 341 -1.16 -10.53 6.34
C ALA A 341 -2.29 -11.31 7.03
N ARG A 342 -3.10 -10.63 7.87
CA ARG A 342 -4.24 -11.22 8.61
C ARG A 342 -5.62 -10.79 8.11
N MET A 343 -5.70 -9.82 7.21
CA MET A 343 -6.97 -9.25 6.72
C MET A 343 -7.55 -9.92 5.47
N ILE A 344 -6.73 -10.66 4.74
CA ILE A 344 -7.11 -11.39 3.52
C ILE A 344 -6.88 -12.89 3.76
#